data_AF-A0A259C8E5-F1
#
_entry.id   AF-A0A259C8E5-F1
#
_cell.length_a   1.000
_cell.length_b   1.000
_cell.length_c   1.000
_cell.angle_alpha   90.00
_cell.angle_beta   90.00
_cell.angle_gamma   90.00
#
_symmetry.space_group_name_H-M   'P 1'
#
loop_
_entity.id
_entity.type
_entity.pdbx_description
1 polymer ?
#
loop_
_entity_poly.entity_id
_entity_poly.type
_entity_poly.pdbx_seq_one_letter_code
_entity_poly.pdbx_strand_id
1 'polypeptide(L)' 'AQEQEICAALGPELKRLGLIFVGIDVIGGQWLTEINVTSPTGIVAIDKFNRTDTAGMIWDAIEGRV' A
#
# COMPACT_ATOMS: atom_id res chain seq x y z
N ALA A 1 -13.59 4.34 -7.48
CA ALA A 1 -14.12 3.93 -6.17
C ALA A 1 -13.48 4.83 -5.11
N GLN A 2 -14.22 5.23 -4.07
CA GLN A 2 -13.75 6.18 -3.04
C GLN A 2 -12.44 5.74 -2.35
N GLU A 3 -12.16 4.44 -2.27
CA GLU A 3 -10.89 3.90 -1.76
C GLU A 3 -9.65 4.43 -2.50
N GLN A 4 -9.76 4.62 -3.82
CA GLN A 4 -8.67 5.15 -4.63
C GLN A 4 -8.39 6.63 -4.31
N GLU A 5 -9.42 7.39 -3.93
CA GLU A 5 -9.26 8.79 -3.51
C GLU A 5 -8.54 8.88 -2.16
N ILE A 6 -8.85 7.95 -1.24
CA ILE A 6 -8.12 7.82 0.04
C ILE A 6 -6.64 7.53 -0.23
N CYS A 7 -6.34 6.55 -1.09
CA CYS A 7 -4.95 6.22 -1.46
C CYS A 7 -4.24 7.40 -2.13
N ALA A 8 -4.91 8.12 -3.03
CA ALA A 8 -4.36 9.29 -3.72
C ALA A 8 -4.06 10.45 -2.75
N ALA A 9 -4.91 10.64 -1.73
CA ALA A 9 -4.71 11.66 -0.70
C ALA A 9 -3.55 11.32 0.24
N LEU A 10 -3.40 10.05 0.64
CA LEU A 10 -2.35 9.60 1.57
C LEU A 10 -0.98 9.44 0.92
N GLY A 11 -0.94 8.99 -0.34
CA GLY A 11 0.29 8.61 -1.04
C GLY A 11 1.44 9.63 -0.97
N PRO A 12 1.22 10.94 -1.22
CA PRO A 12 2.26 11.94 -1.14
C PRO A 12 2.91 12.05 0.24
N GLU A 13 2.12 11.99 1.31
CA GLU A 13 2.61 12.11 2.68
C GLU A 13 3.35 10.85 3.12
N LEU A 14 2.83 9.65 2.81
CA LEU A 14 3.51 8.39 3.09
C LEU A 14 4.87 8.32 2.39
N LYS A 15 4.94 8.80 1.14
CA LYS A 15 6.20 8.92 0.40
C LYS A 15 7.15 9.92 1.05
N ARG A 16 6.66 11.09 1.47
CA ARG A 16 7.46 12.11 2.18
C ARG A 16 8.06 11.58 3.48
N LEU A 17 7.32 10.73 4.19
CA LEU A 17 7.76 10.06 5.42
C LEU A 17 8.71 8.88 5.16
N GLY A 18 8.98 8.54 3.89
CA GLY A 18 9.85 7.44 3.53
C GLY A 18 9.22 6.06 3.69
N LEU A 19 7.91 5.95 3.92
CA LEU A 19 7.19 4.69 4.07
C LEU A 19 7.01 4.03 2.69
N ILE A 20 7.77 2.97 2.42
CA ILE A 20 7.80 2.29 1.12
C ILE A 20 6.59 1.36 0.96
N PHE A 21 6.25 0.64 2.03
CA PHE A 21 5.20 -0.36 2.02
C PHE A 21 4.26 -0.13 3.20
N VAL A 22 3.00 0.13 2.90
CA VAL A 22 1.97 0.53 3.87
C VAL A 22 0.67 -0.21 3.54
N GLY A 23 0.04 -0.80 4.55
CA GLY A 23 -1.32 -1.34 4.44
C GLY A 23 -2.34 -0.28 4.85
N ILE A 24 -3.42 -0.13 4.07
CA ILE A 24 -4.50 0.83 4.33
C ILE A 24 -5.79 0.05 4.44
N ASP A 25 -6.43 0.12 5.61
CA ASP A 25 -7.67 -0.62 5.87
C ASP A 25 -8.85 0.33 5.72
N VAL A 26 -9.76 -0.01 4.80
CA VAL A 26 -10.96 0.77 4.49
C VAL A 26 -12.19 -0.10 4.66
N ILE A 27 -13.19 0.40 5.39
CA ILE A 27 -14.49 -0.25 5.56
C ILE A 27 -15.56 0.52 4.77
N GLY A 28 -16.39 -0.21 4.02
CA GLY A 28 -17.50 0.37 3.25
C GLY A 28 -17.07 1.32 2.13
N GLY A 29 -15.81 1.24 1.70
CA GLY A 29 -15.23 2.06 0.64
C GLY A 29 -14.95 3.53 1.01
N GLN A 30 -15.25 3.95 2.24
CA GLN A 30 -15.22 5.36 2.64
C GLN A 30 -14.56 5.60 4.02
N TRP A 31 -14.52 4.60 4.89
CA TRP A 31 -13.99 4.76 6.25
C TRP A 31 -12.59 4.20 6.34
N LEU A 32 -11.58 5.07 6.35
CA LEU A 32 -10.21 4.71 6.71
C LEU A 32 -10.15 4.40 8.21
N THR A 33 -9.84 3.16 8.56
CA THR A 33 -9.81 2.71 9.97
C THR A 33 -8.41 2.54 10.51
N GLU A 34 -7.45 2.15 9.67
CA GLU A 34 -6.09 1.84 10.09
C GLU A 34 -5.06 2.11 8.99
N ILE A 35 -3.85 2.48 9.41
CA ILE A 35 -2.68 2.61 8.54
C ILE A 35 -1.54 1.76 9.14
N ASN A 36 -1.25 0.64 8.50
CA ASN A 36 -0.24 -0.33 8.91
C ASN A 36 1.12 -0.01 8.29
N VAL A 37 2.05 0.51 9.11
CA VAL A 37 3.38 0.97 8.63
C VAL A 37 4.56 0.09 9.04
N THR A 38 4.36 -0.85 9.97
CA THR A 38 5.47 -1.66 10.53
C THR A 38 5.65 -2.98 9.79
N SER A 39 4.58 -3.76 9.67
CA SER A 39 4.62 -5.08 9.01
C SER A 39 3.27 -5.40 8.33
N PRO A 40 2.84 -4.59 7.34
CA PRO A 40 1.65 -4.91 6.56
C PRO A 40 1.80 -6.28 5.87
N THR A 41 0.71 -7.05 5.84
CA THR A 41 0.69 -8.46 5.40
C THR A 41 -0.27 -8.66 4.22
N GLY A 42 -0.50 -9.91 3.81
CA GLY A 42 -1.52 -10.27 2.83
C GLY A 42 -1.07 -10.26 1.37
N ILE A 43 0.15 -9.81 1.05
CA ILE A 43 0.63 -9.68 -0.34
C ILE A 43 0.56 -11.01 -1.11
N VAL A 44 0.85 -12.15 -0.48
CA VAL A 44 0.80 -13.47 -1.12
C VAL A 44 -0.62 -13.83 -1.58
N ALA A 45 -1.63 -13.49 -0.78
CA ALA A 45 -3.02 -13.73 -1.13
C ALA A 45 -3.50 -12.77 -2.23
N ILE A 46 -3.11 -11.50 -2.13
CA ILE A 46 -3.40 -10.47 -3.13
C ILE A 46 -2.80 -10.85 -4.49
N ASP A 47 -1.52 -11.21 -4.52
CA ASP A 47 -0.80 -11.58 -5.75
C ASP A 47 -1.41 -12.81 -6.41
N LYS A 48 -1.80 -13.81 -5.62
CA LYS A 48 -2.51 -14.99 -6.14
C LYS A 48 -3.88 -14.64 -6.74
N PHE A 49 -4.62 -13.73 -6.12
CA PHE A 49 -5.96 -13.34 -6.58
C PHE A 49 -5.89 -12.42 -7.81
N ASN A 50 -5.04 -11.39 -7.77
CA ASN A 50 -4.90 -10.37 -8.80
C ASN A 50 -3.95 -10.77 -9.94
N ARG A 51 -3.17 -11.84 -9.77
CA ARG A 51 -2.07 -12.22 -10.67
C ARG A 51 -1.04 -11.09 -10.83
N THR A 52 -0.66 -10.50 -9.70
CA THR A 52 0.33 -9.42 -9.59
C THR A 52 1.62 -9.94 -8.95
N ASP A 53 2.69 -9.13 -9.04
CA ASP A 53 3.95 -9.33 -8.32
C ASP A 53 4.24 -8.13 -7.43
N THR A 54 3.53 -8.04 -6.30
CA THR A 54 3.70 -6.93 -5.35
C THR A 54 5.08 -6.98 -4.71
N ALA A 55 5.65 -8.17 -4.50
CA ALA A 55 6.98 -8.33 -3.94
C ALA A 55 8.06 -7.71 -4.86
N GLY A 56 7.99 -7.97 -6.17
CA GLY A 56 8.85 -7.33 -7.16
C GLY A 56 8.73 -5.81 -7.15
N MET A 57 7.48 -5.28 -7.11
CA MET A 57 7.24 -3.83 -7.03
C MET A 57 7.85 -3.19 -5.78
N ILE A 58 7.85 -3.89 -4.63
CA ILE A 58 8.49 -3.40 -3.41
C ILE A 58 10.01 -3.36 -3.58
N TRP A 59 10.62 -4.40 -4.17
CA TRP A 59 12.06 -4.42 -4.45
C TRP A 59 12.46 -3.31 -5.41
N ASP A 60 11.73 -3.11 -6.51
CA ASP A 60 11.96 -2.00 -7.45
C ASP A 60 11.94 -0.64 -6.74
N ALA A 61 11.00 -0.45 -5.81
CA ALA A 61 10.89 0.78 -5.02
C ALA A 61 12.03 0.97 -4.01
N ILE A 62 12.59 -0.13 -3.48
CA ILE A 62 13.77 -0.11 -2.60
C ILE A 62 15.02 0.20 -3.43
N GLU A 63 15.22 -0.49 -4.55
CA GLU A 63 16.36 -0.31 -5.44
C GLU A 63 16.42 1.11 -6.01
N GLY A 64 15.28 1.69 -6.38
CA GLY A 64 15.20 3.07 -6.85
C GLY A 64 15.53 4.15 -5.81
N ARG A 65 15.77 3.79 -4.54
CA ARG A 65 16.26 4.70 -3.49
C ARG A 65 17.77 4.62 -3.26
N VAL A 66 18.43 3.59 -3.79
CA VAL A 66 19.89 3.38 -3.71
C VAL A 66 20.56 4.07 -4.89
#